data_AF-A0A699Q1D1-F1
#
_entry.id   AF-A0A699Q1D1-F1
#
_cell.length_a   1.000
_cell.length_b   1.000
_cell.length_c   1.000
_cell.angle_alpha   90.00
_cell.angle_beta   90.00
_cell.angle_gamma   90.00
#
_symmetry.space_group_name_H-M   'P 1'
#
loop_
_entity.id
_entity.type
_entity.pdbx_description
1 polymer ?
#
loop_
_entity_poly.entity_id
_entity_poly.type
_entity_poly.pdbx_seq_one_letter_code
_entity_poly.pdbx_strand_id
1 'polypeptide(L)'
;MTHLLEKNSPFIFSNECIQAFRTLKEKLTEAPILIAPNWDQPFELMYDTSEYAVGAVLGQRVEKHFRPIHYASKTMNQAEMNYTTTETEMLAVVYAFEKFRLYLIMNKSIVYTDHSALKYLFAKKDAKARFLCWILLLQEFNFKVIDTKGAKNYAADHLSRLENPYENVFDPKEINDTFPLESLNKVAHQDPSTPWFADFANYHAEKFIIKGMTTQQKQKFFKDARHYFWDDPYLFRTCPDQIIRRCLAGKEAIDILNACHSGPTGGH
;
A
#
# COMPACT_ATOMS: atom_id res chain seq x y z
N MET A 1 -10.59 -12.49 28.11
CA MET A 1 -11.47 -12.00 27.03
C MET A 1 -12.62 -12.96 26.70
N THR A 2 -12.49 -14.27 26.89
CA THR A 2 -13.52 -15.28 26.55
C THR A 2 -14.83 -15.17 27.32
N HIS A 3 -14.82 -14.66 28.56
CA HIS A 3 -16.03 -14.48 29.38
C HIS A 3 -16.97 -13.34 28.90
N LEU A 4 -16.50 -12.44 28.02
CA LEU A 4 -17.30 -11.32 27.50
C LEU A 4 -18.34 -11.74 26.45
N LEU A 5 -18.17 -12.93 25.86
CA LEU A 5 -19.04 -13.48 24.82
C LEU A 5 -19.95 -14.60 25.37
N GLU A 6 -19.97 -14.80 26.70
CA GLU A 6 -20.84 -15.78 27.34
C GLU A 6 -22.31 -15.33 27.26
N LYS A 7 -23.18 -16.28 26.92
CA LYS A 7 -24.62 -16.02 26.79
C LYS A 7 -25.19 -15.52 28.12
N ASN A 8 -25.90 -14.40 28.09
CA ASN A 8 -26.49 -13.71 29.24
C ASN A 8 -25.51 -13.00 30.19
N SER A 9 -24.25 -12.82 29.80
CA SER A 9 -23.30 -11.99 30.54
C SER A 9 -23.36 -10.53 30.06
N PRO A 10 -23.40 -9.52 30.95
CA PRO A 10 -23.33 -8.13 30.54
C PRO A 10 -21.94 -7.82 29.94
N PHE A 11 -21.92 -7.16 28.78
CA PHE A 11 -20.68 -6.75 28.13
C PHE A 11 -20.05 -5.58 28.89
N ILE A 12 -19.19 -5.89 29.86
CA ILE A 12 -18.46 -4.89 30.66
C ILE A 12 -17.00 -4.95 30.27
N PHE A 13 -16.55 -3.97 29.48
CA PHE A 13 -15.16 -3.85 29.07
C PHE A 13 -14.31 -3.28 30.22
N SER A 14 -13.97 -4.13 31.18
CA SER A 14 -13.26 -3.75 32.41
C SER A 14 -11.80 -3.34 32.18
N ASN A 15 -11.16 -2.77 33.19
CA ASN A 15 -9.73 -2.48 33.15
C ASN A 15 -8.87 -3.73 32.93
N GLU A 16 -9.28 -4.91 33.44
CA GLU A 16 -8.57 -6.16 33.12
C GLU A 16 -8.69 -6.51 31.64
N CYS A 17 -9.85 -6.24 31.02
CA CYS A 17 -10.05 -6.44 29.58
C CYS A 17 -9.18 -5.50 28.75
N ILE A 18 -9.07 -4.24 29.16
CA ILE A 18 -8.17 -3.25 28.52
C ILE A 18 -6.71 -3.71 28.63
N GLN A 19 -6.27 -4.18 29.79
CA GLN A 19 -4.91 -4.70 29.95
C GLN A 19 -4.68 -5.94 29.09
N ALA A 20 -5.59 -6.92 29.12
CA ALA A 20 -5.48 -8.10 28.28
C ALA A 20 -5.45 -7.75 26.78
N PHE A 21 -6.25 -6.78 26.33
CA PHE A 21 -6.26 -6.30 24.96
C PHE A 21 -4.93 -5.61 24.57
N ARG A 22 -4.40 -4.75 25.44
CA ARG A 22 -3.10 -4.10 25.22
C ARG A 22 -1.97 -5.12 25.17
N THR A 23 -1.95 -6.09 26.08
CA THR A 23 -0.98 -7.19 26.05
C THR A 23 -1.09 -8.01 24.77
N LEU A 24 -2.31 -8.29 24.29
CA LEU A 24 -2.51 -9.00 23.02
C LEU A 24 -1.97 -8.19 21.84
N LYS A 25 -2.24 -6.88 21.80
CA LYS A 25 -1.74 -5.96 20.77
C LYS A 25 -0.21 -5.90 20.79
N GLU A 26 0.39 -5.73 21.97
CA GLU A 26 1.84 -5.74 22.16
C GLU A 26 2.44 -7.06 21.65
N LYS A 27 1.87 -8.20 22.06
CA LYS A 27 2.33 -9.53 21.62
C LYS A 27 2.21 -9.75 20.12
N LEU A 28 1.14 -9.25 19.48
CA LEU A 28 0.96 -9.28 18.02
C LEU A 28 1.99 -8.41 17.27
N THR A 29 2.49 -7.36 17.92
CA THR A 29 3.55 -6.48 17.37
C THR A 29 4.97 -6.88 17.77
N GLU A 30 5.14 -7.82 18.71
CA GLU A 30 6.44 -8.33 19.11
C GLU A 30 7.01 -9.32 18.07
N ALA A 31 8.33 -9.30 17.90
CA ALA A 31 9.09 -10.04 16.89
C ALA A 31 8.96 -11.59 16.85
N PRO A 32 8.49 -12.34 17.88
CA PRO A 32 8.37 -13.79 17.73
C PRO A 32 7.15 -14.26 16.92
N ILE A 33 6.21 -13.37 16.55
CA ILE A 33 5.03 -13.72 15.75
C ILE A 33 5.24 -13.42 14.25
N LEU A 34 5.95 -12.34 13.92
CA LEU A 34 6.32 -11.99 12.55
C LEU A 34 7.63 -12.69 12.19
N ILE A 35 7.54 -13.75 11.39
CA ILE A 35 8.73 -14.49 10.95
C ILE A 35 9.42 -13.79 9.78
N ALA A 36 10.73 -13.93 9.68
CA ALA A 36 11.44 -13.59 8.45
C ALA A 36 10.90 -14.46 7.29
N PRO A 37 10.66 -13.88 6.11
CA PRO A 37 10.15 -14.62 4.97
C PRO A 37 11.16 -15.68 4.53
N ASN A 38 10.67 -16.91 4.33
CA ASN A 38 11.45 -17.96 3.68
C ASN A 38 11.17 -17.93 2.18
N TRP A 39 12.09 -17.39 1.40
CA TRP A 39 11.92 -17.21 -0.05
C TRP A 39 11.78 -18.51 -0.86
N ASP A 40 12.14 -19.67 -0.28
CA ASP A 40 11.98 -20.98 -0.92
C ASP A 40 10.55 -21.55 -0.78
N GLN A 41 9.72 -20.92 0.05
CA GLN A 41 8.34 -21.36 0.31
C GLN A 41 7.31 -20.42 -0.33
N PRO A 42 6.16 -20.95 -0.80
CA PRO A 42 5.11 -20.10 -1.35
C PRO A 42 4.52 -19.22 -0.25
N PHE A 43 4.19 -17.98 -0.62
CA PHE A 43 3.44 -17.09 0.26
C PHE A 43 1.95 -17.47 0.27
N GLU A 44 1.34 -17.44 1.44
CA GLU A 44 -0.09 -17.61 1.63
C GLU A 44 -0.70 -16.23 1.94
N LEU A 45 -1.73 -15.85 1.19
CA LEU A 45 -2.50 -14.64 1.37
C LEU A 45 -3.90 -14.98 1.86
N MET A 46 -4.29 -14.35 2.96
CA MET A 46 -5.65 -14.33 3.47
C MET A 46 -6.14 -12.89 3.46
N TYR A 47 -7.40 -12.69 3.12
CA TYR A 47 -8.04 -11.39 3.19
C TYR A 47 -9.45 -11.57 3.72
N ASP A 48 -10.03 -10.47 4.19
CA ASP A 48 -11.44 -10.41 4.52
C ASP A 48 -11.97 -9.00 4.27
N THR A 49 -13.25 -8.92 3.98
CA THR A 49 -13.93 -7.66 3.69
C THR A 49 -15.09 -7.44 4.64
N SER A 50 -15.23 -6.21 5.11
CA SER A 50 -16.44 -5.73 5.75
C SER A 50 -17.09 -4.65 4.90
N GLU A 51 -18.21 -4.12 5.38
CA GLU A 51 -18.91 -3.01 4.72
C GLU A 51 -18.05 -1.73 4.65
N TYR A 52 -17.04 -1.60 5.51
CA TYR A 52 -16.27 -0.36 5.70
C TYR A 52 -14.76 -0.52 5.52
N ALA A 53 -14.24 -1.74 5.59
CA ALA A 53 -12.79 -1.96 5.59
C ALA A 53 -12.40 -3.28 4.91
N VAL A 54 -11.18 -3.30 4.43
CA VAL A 54 -10.48 -4.48 3.93
C VAL A 54 -9.35 -4.81 4.90
N GLY A 55 -9.25 -6.08 5.28
CA GLY A 55 -8.11 -6.64 6.01
C GLY A 55 -7.38 -7.67 5.15
N ALA A 56 -6.05 -7.70 5.23
CA ALA A 56 -5.23 -8.68 4.54
C ALA A 56 -4.04 -9.12 5.40
N VAL A 57 -3.68 -10.40 5.28
CA VAL A 57 -2.59 -11.03 6.01
C VAL A 57 -1.73 -11.82 5.03
N LEU A 58 -0.46 -11.44 4.94
CA LEU A 58 0.58 -12.21 4.28
C LEU A 58 1.22 -13.13 5.30
N GLY A 59 1.41 -14.40 4.94
CA GLY A 59 2.11 -15.35 5.78
C GLY A 59 2.66 -16.54 5.00
N GLN A 60 3.23 -17.50 5.73
CA GLN A 60 3.71 -18.76 5.20
C GLN A 60 3.32 -19.90 6.13
N ARG A 61 3.14 -21.10 5.57
CA ARG A 61 2.79 -22.27 6.37
C ARG A 61 4.04 -23.05 6.75
N VAL A 62 4.41 -22.96 8.02
CA VAL A 62 5.51 -23.72 8.61
C VAL A 62 4.93 -24.83 9.47
N GLU A 63 5.26 -26.09 9.18
CA GLU A 63 4.81 -27.26 9.96
C GLU A 63 3.28 -27.28 10.19
N LYS A 64 2.51 -27.00 9.12
CA LYS A 64 1.03 -26.89 9.07
C LYS A 64 0.42 -25.64 9.69
N HIS A 65 1.19 -24.84 10.43
CA HIS A 65 0.72 -23.62 11.06
C HIS A 65 0.94 -22.43 10.14
N PHE A 66 -0.10 -21.63 9.94
CA PHE A 66 0.03 -20.35 9.24
C PHE A 66 0.77 -19.37 10.15
N ARG A 67 1.91 -18.86 9.67
CA ARG A 67 2.72 -17.88 10.37
C ARG A 67 2.65 -16.55 9.62
N PRO A 68 2.09 -15.51 10.24
CA PRO A 68 1.97 -14.19 9.61
C PRO A 68 3.36 -13.56 9.44
N ILE A 69 3.53 -12.84 8.34
CA ILE A 69 4.72 -12.05 7.98
C ILE A 69 4.36 -10.57 7.97
N HIS A 70 3.17 -10.23 7.47
CA HIS A 70 2.72 -8.84 7.40
C HIS A 70 1.20 -8.76 7.46
N TYR A 71 0.70 -7.77 8.18
CA TYR A 71 -0.71 -7.41 8.24
C TYR A 71 -0.93 -6.09 7.52
N ALA A 72 -2.01 -5.96 6.76
CA ALA A 72 -2.41 -4.73 6.10
C ALA A 72 -3.92 -4.53 6.22
N SER A 73 -4.36 -3.29 6.38
CA SER A 73 -5.78 -2.97 6.43
C SER A 73 -6.03 -1.59 5.85
N LYS A 74 -7.15 -1.42 5.16
CA LYS A 74 -7.57 -0.13 4.57
C LYS A 74 -9.05 0.09 4.82
N THR A 75 -9.41 1.31 5.20
CA THR A 75 -10.80 1.78 5.18
C THR A 75 -11.24 2.08 3.76
N MET A 76 -12.40 1.58 3.36
CA MET A 76 -12.99 1.83 2.05
C MET A 76 -13.40 3.29 1.91
N ASN A 77 -13.25 3.84 0.71
CA ASN A 77 -13.78 5.16 0.39
C ASN A 77 -15.29 5.10 0.05
N GLN A 78 -15.94 6.26 -0.11
CA GLN A 78 -17.38 6.34 -0.38
C GLN A 78 -17.81 5.60 -1.66
N ALA A 79 -16.96 5.54 -2.68
CA ALA A 79 -17.27 4.81 -3.91
C ALA A 79 -17.12 3.30 -3.73
N GLU A 80 -16.06 2.86 -3.04
CA GLU A 80 -15.77 1.47 -2.71
C GLU A 80 -16.85 0.87 -1.80
N MET A 81 -17.41 1.64 -0.87
CA MET A 81 -18.54 1.19 -0.03
C MET A 81 -19.82 0.86 -0.83
N ASN A 82 -19.96 1.38 -2.06
CA ASN A 82 -21.09 1.07 -2.93
C ASN A 82 -20.84 -0.15 -3.82
N TYR A 83 -19.70 -0.83 -3.67
CA TYR A 83 -19.35 -2.00 -4.49
C TYR A 83 -20.19 -3.22 -4.11
N THR A 84 -20.48 -4.05 -5.12
CA THR A 84 -21.11 -5.35 -4.87
C THR A 84 -20.14 -6.28 -4.14
N THR A 85 -20.65 -7.31 -3.45
CA THR A 85 -19.81 -8.27 -2.72
C THR A 85 -18.68 -8.86 -3.58
N THR A 86 -18.91 -9.13 -4.87
CA THR A 86 -17.83 -9.65 -5.73
C THR A 86 -16.78 -8.58 -6.07
N GLU A 87 -17.20 -7.32 -6.16
CA GLU A 87 -16.29 -6.19 -6.39
C GLU A 87 -15.47 -5.87 -5.14
N THR A 88 -16.05 -5.94 -3.94
CA THR A 88 -15.31 -5.75 -2.67
C THR A 88 -14.28 -6.86 -2.44
N GLU A 89 -14.68 -8.11 -2.65
CA GLU A 89 -13.80 -9.28 -2.56
C GLU A 89 -12.61 -9.17 -3.53
N MET A 90 -12.85 -8.74 -4.77
CA MET A 90 -11.78 -8.54 -5.74
C MET A 90 -10.90 -7.34 -5.41
N LEU A 91 -11.49 -6.24 -4.93
CA LEU A 91 -10.75 -5.08 -4.44
C LEU A 91 -9.79 -5.46 -3.32
N ALA A 92 -10.22 -6.34 -2.41
CA ALA A 92 -9.38 -6.79 -1.30
C ALA A 92 -8.17 -7.61 -1.76
N VAL A 93 -8.35 -8.48 -2.76
CA VAL A 93 -7.23 -9.17 -3.39
C VAL A 93 -6.27 -8.17 -4.04
N VAL A 94 -6.78 -7.24 -4.86
CA VAL A 94 -5.93 -6.21 -5.51
C VAL A 94 -5.14 -5.42 -4.48
N TYR A 95 -5.82 -4.89 -3.46
CA TYR A 95 -5.21 -4.15 -2.36
C TYR A 95 -4.09 -4.95 -1.69
N ALA A 96 -4.33 -6.22 -1.38
CA ALA A 96 -3.34 -7.08 -0.75
C ALA A 96 -2.11 -7.31 -1.66
N PHE A 97 -2.31 -7.53 -2.95
CA PHE A 97 -1.21 -7.72 -3.90
C PHE A 97 -0.37 -6.45 -4.09
N GLU A 98 -1.02 -5.28 -4.14
CA GLU A 98 -0.31 -4.00 -4.17
C GLU A 98 0.49 -3.76 -2.88
N LYS A 99 -0.14 -3.97 -1.71
CA LYS A 99 0.53 -3.77 -0.42
C LYS A 99 1.68 -4.73 -0.19
N PHE A 100 1.55 -5.98 -0.60
CA PHE A 100 2.58 -7.00 -0.42
C PHE A 100 3.44 -7.21 -1.68
N ARG A 101 3.40 -6.27 -2.63
CA ARG A 101 4.06 -6.36 -3.94
C ARG A 101 5.53 -6.79 -3.85
N LEU A 102 6.28 -6.22 -2.91
CA LEU A 102 7.70 -6.52 -2.69
C LEU A 102 7.97 -7.99 -2.30
N TYR A 103 7.01 -8.65 -1.65
CA TYR A 103 7.11 -10.07 -1.29
C TYR A 103 6.61 -10.98 -2.41
N LEU A 104 5.57 -10.55 -3.12
CA LEU A 104 4.83 -11.38 -4.07
C LEU A 104 5.41 -11.35 -5.47
N ILE A 105 6.12 -10.29 -5.85
CA ILE A 105 6.73 -10.18 -7.18
C ILE A 105 7.76 -11.30 -7.38
N MET A 106 7.69 -11.99 -8.52
CA MET A 106 8.50 -13.16 -8.89
C MET A 106 8.37 -14.39 -7.97
N ASN A 107 7.57 -14.34 -6.90
CA ASN A 107 7.36 -15.46 -5.99
C ASN A 107 6.01 -16.12 -6.23
N LYS A 108 5.93 -17.41 -5.90
CA LYS A 108 4.65 -18.14 -5.95
C LYS A 108 3.82 -17.77 -4.74
N SER A 109 2.57 -17.41 -4.97
CA SER A 109 1.62 -17.17 -3.88
C SER A 109 0.30 -17.94 -4.03
N ILE A 110 -0.38 -18.10 -2.91
CA ILE A 110 -1.64 -18.81 -2.79
C ILE A 110 -2.62 -17.88 -2.12
N VAL A 111 -3.72 -17.57 -2.79
CA VAL A 111 -4.81 -16.77 -2.25
C VAL A 111 -5.89 -17.71 -1.77
N TYR A 112 -6.20 -17.65 -0.48
CA TYR A 112 -7.33 -18.37 0.10
C TYR A 112 -8.57 -17.47 0.12
N THR A 113 -9.64 -17.96 -0.48
CA THR A 113 -10.94 -17.27 -0.55
C THR A 113 -12.04 -18.27 -0.24
N ASP A 114 -13.09 -17.83 0.43
CA ASP A 114 -14.36 -18.58 0.54
C ASP A 114 -15.38 -18.13 -0.53
N HIS A 115 -15.04 -17.11 -1.33
CA HIS A 115 -15.85 -16.62 -2.43
C HIS A 115 -15.49 -17.31 -3.74
N SER A 116 -16.18 -18.42 -4.00
CA SER A 116 -15.97 -19.25 -5.20
C SER A 116 -16.03 -18.48 -6.53
N ALA A 117 -16.71 -17.33 -6.59
CA ALA A 117 -16.78 -16.51 -7.81
C ALA A 117 -15.42 -15.96 -8.25
N LEU A 118 -14.50 -15.68 -7.31
CA LEU A 118 -13.15 -15.20 -7.63
C LEU A 118 -12.35 -16.21 -8.43
N LYS A 119 -12.56 -17.51 -8.16
CA LYS A 119 -11.91 -18.60 -8.90
C LYS A 119 -12.24 -18.54 -10.40
N TYR A 120 -13.46 -18.14 -10.75
CA TYR A 120 -13.93 -18.08 -12.13
C TYR A 120 -13.75 -16.71 -12.77
N LEU A 121 -13.53 -15.66 -11.97
CA LEU A 121 -13.41 -14.28 -12.45
C LEU A 121 -12.25 -14.12 -13.45
N PHE A 122 -11.11 -14.76 -13.18
CA PHE A 122 -9.93 -14.73 -14.08
C PHE A 122 -10.13 -15.45 -15.40
N ALA A 123 -11.13 -16.35 -15.50
CA ALA A 123 -11.44 -17.09 -16.72
C ALA A 123 -12.59 -16.47 -17.53
N LYS A 124 -13.24 -15.42 -17.00
CA LYS A 124 -14.41 -14.80 -17.62
C LYS A 124 -13.99 -13.87 -18.77
N LYS A 125 -14.47 -14.17 -19.98
CA LYS A 125 -14.17 -13.38 -21.19
C LYS A 125 -14.89 -12.02 -21.23
N ASP A 126 -16.08 -11.93 -20.63
CA ASP A 126 -16.91 -10.71 -20.60
C ASP A 126 -16.95 -10.12 -19.18
N ALA A 127 -15.84 -9.53 -18.76
CA ALA A 127 -15.71 -8.85 -17.48
C ALA A 127 -15.98 -7.34 -17.64
N LYS A 128 -16.56 -6.71 -16.60
CA LYS A 128 -16.71 -5.25 -16.54
C LYS A 128 -15.32 -4.58 -16.66
N ALA A 129 -15.26 -3.36 -17.19
CA ALA A 129 -14.01 -2.62 -17.39
C ALA A 129 -13.12 -2.58 -16.13
N ARG A 130 -13.70 -2.33 -14.94
CA ARG A 130 -12.97 -2.35 -13.65
C ARG A 130 -12.29 -3.69 -13.36
N PHE A 131 -13.02 -4.80 -13.57
CA PHE A 131 -12.47 -6.13 -13.38
C PHE A 131 -11.35 -6.44 -14.38
N LEU A 132 -11.46 -5.97 -15.62
CA LEU A 132 -10.36 -6.13 -16.60
C LEU A 132 -9.10 -5.39 -16.14
N CYS A 133 -9.21 -4.16 -15.65
CA CYS A 133 -8.08 -3.42 -15.10
C CYS A 133 -7.41 -4.17 -13.93
N TRP A 134 -8.21 -4.67 -13.00
CA TRP A 134 -7.69 -5.45 -11.86
C TRP A 134 -7.07 -6.78 -12.28
N ILE A 135 -7.63 -7.47 -13.27
CA ILE A 135 -7.03 -8.69 -13.83
C ILE A 135 -5.68 -8.38 -14.46
N LEU A 136 -5.57 -7.31 -15.25
CA LEU A 136 -4.29 -6.88 -15.85
C LEU A 136 -3.23 -6.56 -14.79
N LEU A 137 -3.62 -5.91 -13.69
CA LEU A 137 -2.72 -5.64 -12.56
C LEU A 137 -2.25 -6.95 -11.92
N LEU A 138 -3.17 -7.88 -11.68
CA LEU A 138 -2.86 -9.16 -11.04
C LEU A 138 -2.04 -10.11 -11.94
N GLN A 139 -2.05 -9.93 -13.27
CA GLN A 139 -1.25 -10.72 -14.21
C GLN A 139 0.26 -10.60 -13.99
N GLU A 140 0.73 -9.54 -13.34
CA GLU A 140 2.14 -9.39 -12.96
C GLU A 140 2.59 -10.46 -11.95
N PHE A 141 1.66 -11.03 -11.18
CA PHE A 141 1.96 -11.94 -10.08
C PHE A 141 1.71 -13.40 -10.44
N ASN A 142 2.54 -14.29 -9.89
CA ASN A 142 2.38 -15.73 -10.05
C ASN A 142 1.62 -16.33 -8.86
N PHE A 143 0.30 -16.41 -8.95
CA PHE A 143 -0.52 -16.90 -7.84
C PHE A 143 -1.59 -17.91 -8.25
N LYS A 144 -2.08 -18.65 -7.26
CA LYS A 144 -3.21 -19.58 -7.40
C LYS A 144 -4.29 -19.22 -6.39
N VAL A 145 -5.54 -19.24 -6.84
CA VAL A 145 -6.71 -19.06 -5.97
C VAL A 145 -7.21 -20.44 -5.51
N ILE A 146 -7.29 -20.64 -4.20
CA ILE A 146 -7.83 -21.86 -3.58
C ILE A 146 -9.09 -21.50 -2.81
N ASP A 147 -10.18 -22.18 -3.16
CA ASP A 147 -11.43 -22.11 -2.42
C ASP A 147 -11.30 -22.89 -1.09
N THR A 148 -11.37 -22.17 0.02
CA THR A 148 -11.43 -22.73 1.36
C THR A 148 -12.81 -22.51 1.94
N LYS A 149 -13.57 -23.58 2.11
CA LYS A 149 -14.87 -23.55 2.79
C LYS A 149 -14.76 -22.89 4.18
N GLY A 150 -15.18 -21.62 4.27
CA GLY A 150 -15.72 -20.85 5.41
C GLY A 150 -15.06 -20.84 6.80
N ALA A 151 -14.04 -21.66 7.09
CA ALA A 151 -13.59 -21.89 8.47
C ALA A 151 -12.08 -21.73 8.71
N LYS A 152 -11.32 -21.16 7.77
CA LYS A 152 -9.84 -21.03 7.90
C LYS A 152 -9.28 -19.60 7.85
N ASN A 153 -10.11 -18.58 7.66
CA ASN A 153 -9.68 -17.18 7.50
C ASN A 153 -9.78 -16.32 8.79
N TYR A 154 -9.71 -16.94 9.98
CA TYR A 154 -9.89 -16.23 11.27
C TYR A 154 -9.01 -14.97 11.45
N ALA A 155 -7.78 -14.97 10.94
CA ALA A 155 -6.86 -13.84 11.11
C ALA A 155 -7.31 -12.60 10.32
N ALA A 156 -7.80 -12.78 9.09
CA ALA A 156 -8.29 -11.68 8.28
C ALA A 156 -9.68 -11.21 8.75
N ASP A 157 -10.51 -12.16 9.20
CA ASP A 157 -11.84 -11.91 9.78
C ASP A 157 -11.81 -10.92 10.96
N HIS A 158 -10.76 -10.99 11.80
CA HIS A 158 -10.59 -10.03 12.89
C HIS A 158 -10.14 -8.63 12.43
N LEU A 159 -9.53 -8.49 11.25
CA LEU A 159 -9.03 -7.20 10.73
C LEU A 159 -10.09 -6.40 9.97
N SER A 160 -11.00 -7.08 9.28
CA SER A 160 -12.08 -6.45 8.52
C SER A 160 -13.21 -5.92 9.42
N ARG A 161 -13.50 -6.59 10.55
CA ARG A 161 -14.63 -6.33 11.45
C ARG A 161 -14.45 -5.14 12.40
N LEU A 162 -13.79 -4.07 11.94
CA LEU A 162 -13.72 -2.83 12.70
C LEU A 162 -15.09 -2.12 12.68
N GLU A 163 -15.83 -2.18 13.79
CA GLU A 163 -17.00 -1.33 14.01
C GLU A 163 -16.55 0.10 14.34
N ASN A 164 -17.05 1.09 13.60
CA ASN A 164 -16.79 2.51 13.88
C ASN A 164 -18.03 3.14 14.56
N PRO A 165 -18.08 3.25 15.89
CA PRO A 165 -19.20 3.88 16.60
C PRO A 165 -19.30 5.40 16.42
N TYR A 166 -18.39 6.02 15.67
CA TYR A 166 -18.36 7.46 15.39
C TYR A 166 -18.51 7.73 13.88
N GLU A 167 -19.69 7.40 13.33
CA GLU A 167 -20.04 7.61 11.92
C GLU A 167 -19.88 9.06 11.42
N ASN A 168 -19.76 10.06 12.31
CA ASN A 168 -19.87 11.48 11.96
C ASN A 168 -18.62 12.33 12.26
N VAL A 169 -17.49 11.73 12.62
CA VAL A 169 -16.21 12.46 12.73
C VAL A 169 -15.19 11.76 11.85
N PHE A 170 -15.38 11.88 10.53
CA PHE A 170 -14.31 11.62 9.57
C PHE A 170 -13.22 12.68 9.78
N ASP A 171 -12.25 12.38 10.64
CA ASP A 171 -10.93 12.97 10.52
C ASP A 171 -10.19 12.10 9.49
N PRO A 172 -9.90 12.59 8.26
CA PRO A 172 -9.24 11.82 7.21
C PRO A 172 -7.75 11.66 7.52
N LYS A 173 -7.41 11.22 8.73
CA LYS A 173 -6.09 10.71 9.02
C LYS A 173 -6.02 9.33 8.41
N GLU A 174 -5.65 9.30 7.13
CA GLU A 174 -5.09 8.12 6.51
C GLU A 174 -4.07 7.51 7.48
N ILE A 175 -4.20 6.22 7.76
CA ILE A 175 -3.16 5.47 8.46
C ILE A 175 -1.91 5.63 7.59
N ASN A 176 -0.87 6.24 8.15
CA ASN A 176 0.38 6.46 7.44
C ASN A 176 1.11 5.12 7.26
N ASP A 177 0.68 4.38 6.24
CA ASP A 177 1.27 3.11 5.77
C ASP A 177 2.42 3.36 4.79
N THR A 178 2.92 4.60 4.67
CA THR A 178 3.96 4.95 3.71
C THR A 178 5.27 4.27 4.12
N PHE A 179 5.82 3.44 3.23
CA PHE A 179 7.16 2.92 3.45
C PHE A 179 8.17 4.08 3.42
N PRO A 180 9.23 4.05 4.26
CA PRO A 180 10.32 5.03 4.20
C PRO A 180 10.99 5.14 2.82
N LEU A 181 10.81 4.13 1.96
CA LEU A 181 11.38 4.08 0.61
C LEU A 181 10.49 4.75 -0.46
N GLU A 182 9.17 4.81 -0.26
CA GLU A 182 8.24 5.50 -1.18
C GLU A 182 8.37 7.02 -1.09
N SER A 183 8.91 7.53 0.03
CA SER A 183 9.12 8.94 0.31
C SER A 183 10.55 9.43 0.01
N LEU A 184 11.22 8.81 -0.97
CA LEU A 184 12.56 9.23 -1.39
C LEU A 184 12.54 10.60 -2.10
N ASN A 185 12.89 11.63 -1.32
CA ASN A 185 13.30 13.00 -1.71
C ASN A 185 12.19 14.01 -2.04
N LYS A 186 11.24 14.22 -1.13
CA LYS A 186 10.47 15.49 -1.12
C LYS A 186 11.26 16.55 -0.35
N VAL A 187 12.07 17.35 -1.04
CA VAL A 187 12.69 18.54 -0.44
C VAL A 187 11.63 19.63 -0.36
N ALA A 188 11.12 19.89 0.85
CA ALA A 188 10.22 21.02 1.09
C ALA A 188 11.04 22.31 1.19
N HIS A 189 10.94 23.18 0.18
CA HIS A 189 11.35 24.58 0.28
C HIS A 189 10.13 25.48 0.45
N GLN A 190 10.31 26.56 1.21
CA GLN A 190 9.27 27.47 1.70
C GLN A 190 8.70 28.44 0.64
N ASP A 191 9.09 28.30 -0.63
CA ASP A 191 8.60 29.17 -1.70
C ASP A 191 7.99 28.33 -2.85
N PRO A 192 6.66 28.33 -3.01
CA PRO A 192 5.98 27.52 -4.02
C PRO A 192 6.14 28.04 -5.46
N SER A 193 6.71 29.24 -5.65
CA SER A 193 6.76 29.90 -6.96
C SER A 193 7.89 29.37 -7.86
N THR A 194 9.00 28.89 -7.31
CA THR A 194 10.16 28.47 -8.09
C THR A 194 10.53 27.03 -7.76
N PRO A 195 10.55 26.09 -8.74
CA PRO A 195 10.98 24.72 -8.48
C PRO A 195 12.39 24.68 -7.89
N TRP A 196 12.62 23.82 -6.89
CA TRP A 196 13.92 23.70 -6.21
C TRP A 196 15.08 23.37 -7.16
N PHE A 197 14.78 22.83 -8.35
CA PHE A 197 15.74 22.46 -9.37
C PHE A 197 15.90 23.49 -10.50
N ALA A 198 15.22 24.65 -10.42
CA ALA A 198 15.22 25.65 -11.48
C ALA A 198 16.63 26.09 -11.89
N ASP A 199 17.54 26.23 -10.94
CA ASP A 199 18.92 26.62 -11.20
C ASP A 199 19.70 25.56 -11.99
N PHE A 200 19.44 24.28 -11.72
CA PHE A 200 20.05 23.17 -12.47
C PHE A 200 19.46 23.09 -13.88
N ALA A 201 18.16 23.33 -14.04
CA ALA A 201 17.51 23.39 -15.35
C ALA A 201 18.09 24.54 -16.20
N ASN A 202 18.14 25.75 -15.65
CA ASN A 202 18.68 26.93 -16.34
C ASN A 202 20.17 26.75 -16.71
N TYR A 203 20.96 26.11 -15.86
CA TYR A 203 22.36 25.81 -16.16
C TYR A 203 22.51 24.76 -17.28
N HIS A 204 21.69 23.71 -17.30
CA HIS A 204 21.80 22.70 -18.34
C HIS A 204 21.23 23.15 -19.68
N ALA A 205 20.13 23.92 -19.66
CA ALA A 205 19.48 24.46 -20.85
C ALA A 205 20.30 25.60 -21.49
N GLU A 206 20.72 26.60 -20.71
CA GLU A 206 21.30 27.85 -21.25
C GLU A 206 22.68 28.20 -20.68
N LYS A 207 23.27 27.32 -19.85
CA LYS A 207 24.53 27.60 -19.11
C LYS A 207 24.42 28.84 -18.21
N PHE A 208 23.21 29.17 -17.77
CA PHE A 208 22.97 30.26 -16.84
C PHE A 208 23.54 29.93 -15.45
N ILE A 209 24.23 30.89 -14.84
CA ILE A 209 24.81 30.74 -13.50
C ILE A 209 24.32 31.90 -12.64
N ILE A 210 23.79 31.58 -11.45
CA ILE A 210 23.33 32.58 -10.49
C ILE A 210 24.49 33.51 -10.11
N LYS A 211 24.26 34.82 -10.24
CA LYS A 211 25.21 35.85 -9.79
C LYS A 211 25.16 35.97 -8.26
N GLY A 212 26.30 36.24 -7.64
CA GLY A 212 26.40 36.47 -6.18
C GLY A 212 26.65 35.22 -5.33
N MET A 213 26.83 34.04 -5.92
CA MET A 213 27.26 32.85 -5.16
C MET A 213 28.68 32.99 -4.61
N THR A 214 28.87 32.55 -3.36
CA THR A 214 30.21 32.37 -2.77
C THR A 214 30.98 31.26 -3.49
N THR A 215 32.32 31.25 -3.35
CA THR A 215 33.18 30.22 -3.97
C THR A 215 32.79 28.80 -3.56
N GLN A 216 32.44 28.59 -2.30
CA GLN A 216 32.01 27.29 -1.77
C GLN A 216 30.66 26.85 -2.39
N GLN A 217 29.70 27.76 -2.50
CA GLN A 217 28.41 27.47 -3.13
C GLN A 217 28.56 27.12 -4.61
N LYS A 218 29.43 27.83 -5.35
CA LYS A 218 29.72 27.50 -6.76
C LYS A 218 30.31 26.10 -6.89
N GLN A 219 31.29 25.73 -6.07
CA GLN A 219 31.89 24.39 -6.11
C GLN A 219 30.85 23.29 -5.82
N LYS A 220 29.99 23.52 -4.82
CA LYS A 220 28.88 22.59 -4.52
C LYS A 220 27.91 22.48 -5.69
N PHE A 221 27.49 23.61 -6.26
CA PHE A 221 26.58 23.64 -7.40
C PHE A 221 27.10 22.81 -8.58
N PHE A 222 28.36 23.02 -8.99
CA PHE A 222 28.96 22.25 -10.09
C PHE A 222 29.22 20.78 -9.76
N LYS A 223 29.33 20.41 -8.48
CA LYS A 223 29.39 19.01 -8.07
C LYS A 223 28.03 18.35 -8.22
N ASP A 224 26.98 19.01 -7.74
CA ASP A 224 25.62 18.50 -7.75
C ASP A 224 25.06 18.44 -9.17
N ALA A 225 25.30 19.48 -9.99
CA ALA A 225 24.82 19.60 -11.37
C ALA A 225 25.27 18.45 -12.29
N ARG A 226 26.37 17.74 -11.99
CA ARG A 226 26.84 16.58 -12.78
C ARG A 226 25.88 15.40 -12.77
N HIS A 227 25.04 15.30 -11.74
CA HIS A 227 24.07 14.22 -11.61
C HIS A 227 22.78 14.53 -12.35
N TYR A 228 22.68 15.70 -12.99
CA TYR A 228 21.50 16.13 -13.73
C TYR A 228 21.83 16.27 -15.20
N PHE A 229 20.82 16.08 -16.04
CA PHE A 229 20.90 16.38 -17.47
C PHE A 229 19.54 16.89 -17.97
N TRP A 230 19.59 17.72 -19.01
CA TRP A 230 18.43 18.32 -19.63
C TRP A 230 18.04 17.56 -20.89
N ASP A 231 16.76 17.22 -20.99
CA ASP A 231 16.13 16.67 -22.19
C ASP A 231 14.78 17.38 -22.35
N ASP A 232 14.73 18.31 -23.30
CA ASP A 232 13.69 19.34 -23.40
C ASP A 232 12.27 18.74 -23.40
N PRO A 233 11.33 19.24 -22.56
CA PRO A 233 11.41 20.40 -21.65
C PRO A 233 11.71 20.02 -20.19
N TYR A 234 12.35 18.87 -19.94
CA TYR A 234 12.46 18.27 -18.62
C TYR A 234 13.91 18.12 -18.13
N LEU A 235 14.04 18.23 -16.80
CA LEU A 235 15.29 17.92 -16.11
C LEU A 235 15.23 16.52 -15.52
N PHE A 236 16.27 15.74 -15.73
CA PHE A 236 16.41 14.40 -15.17
C PHE A 236 17.62 14.33 -14.24
N ARG A 237 17.56 13.40 -13.28
CA ARG A 237 18.64 13.08 -12.35
C ARG A 237 19.01 11.60 -12.46
N THR A 238 20.31 11.34 -12.55
CA THR A 238 20.87 10.00 -12.36
C THR A 238 21.07 9.76 -10.86
N CYS A 239 20.31 8.82 -10.30
CA CYS A 239 20.38 8.46 -8.89
C CYS A 239 21.50 7.43 -8.63
N PRO A 240 21.94 7.25 -7.36
CA PRO A 240 22.99 6.28 -7.01
C PRO A 240 22.65 4.82 -7.37
N ASP A 241 21.36 4.51 -7.51
CA ASP A 241 20.81 3.22 -7.97
C ASP A 241 20.90 3.05 -9.50
N GLN A 242 21.54 3.98 -10.22
CA GLN A 242 21.61 4.04 -11.69
C GLN A 242 20.25 4.26 -12.38
N ILE A 243 19.20 4.55 -11.62
CA ILE A 243 17.88 4.85 -12.17
C ILE A 243 17.81 6.33 -12.51
N ILE A 244 17.30 6.62 -13.71
CA ILE A 244 17.03 7.98 -14.18
C ILE A 244 15.65 8.39 -13.68
N ARG A 245 15.57 9.53 -12.97
CA ARG A 245 14.31 10.05 -12.43
C ARG A 245 14.07 11.47 -12.94
N ARG A 246 12.84 11.77 -13.34
CA ARG A 246 12.43 13.12 -13.74
C ARG A 246 12.28 14.02 -12.51
N CYS A 247 12.83 15.23 -12.57
CA CYS A 247 12.61 16.25 -11.57
C CYS A 247 11.20 16.84 -11.74
N LEU A 248 10.40 16.83 -10.66
CA LEU A 248 9.04 17.34 -10.66
C LEU A 248 8.90 18.52 -9.71
N ALA A 249 8.15 19.53 -10.14
CA ALA A 249 7.76 20.63 -9.26
C ALA A 249 6.72 20.13 -8.25
N GLY A 250 6.66 20.73 -7.05
CA GLY A 250 5.78 20.25 -5.97
C GLY A 250 4.30 20.18 -6.38
N LYS A 251 3.81 21.15 -7.16
CA LYS A 251 2.43 21.16 -7.66
C LYS A 251 2.20 20.10 -8.74
N GLU A 252 3.13 19.97 -9.68
CA GLU A 252 3.07 18.95 -10.74
C GLU A 252 3.10 17.52 -10.17
N ALA A 253 3.91 17.28 -9.13
CA ALA A 253 3.94 15.99 -8.44
C ALA A 253 2.58 15.65 -7.82
N ILE A 254 1.88 16.63 -7.23
CA ILE A 254 0.52 16.44 -6.69
C ILE A 254 -0.47 16.14 -7.81
N ASP A 255 -0.40 16.87 -8.92
CA ASP A 255 -1.31 16.67 -10.04
C ASP A 255 -1.09 15.31 -10.72
N ILE A 256 0.16 14.83 -10.84
CA ILE A 256 0.50 13.49 -11.31
C ILE A 256 -0.04 12.42 -10.36
N LEU A 257 0.20 12.56 -9.05
CA LEU A 257 -0.33 11.61 -8.05
C LEU A 257 -1.86 11.56 -8.11
N ASN A 258 -2.53 12.71 -8.19
CA ASN A 258 -3.98 12.77 -8.33
C ASN A 258 -4.46 12.13 -9.63
N ALA A 259 -3.75 12.29 -10.75
CA ALA A 259 -4.10 11.63 -12.00
C ALA A 259 -3.90 10.10 -11.93
N CYS A 260 -2.84 9.64 -11.26
CA CYS A 260 -2.57 8.21 -11.05
C CYS A 260 -3.61 7.55 -10.14
N HIS A 261 -4.10 8.26 -9.12
CA HIS A 261 -5.05 7.71 -8.15
C HIS A 261 -6.52 7.96 -8.49
N SER A 262 -6.85 9.10 -9.11
CA SER A 262 -8.24 9.57 -9.33
C SER A 262 -8.61 9.77 -10.80
N GLY A 263 -7.68 9.55 -11.73
CA GLY A 263 -7.93 9.66 -13.17
C GLY A 263 -8.69 8.46 -13.76
N PRO A 264 -9.09 8.51 -15.05
CA PRO A 264 -9.77 7.41 -15.74
C PRO A 264 -8.91 6.14 -15.91
N THR A 265 -7.60 6.24 -15.67
CA THR A 265 -6.64 5.13 -15.58
C THR A 265 -6.27 4.79 -14.13
N GLY A 266 -6.83 5.50 -13.15
CA GLY A 266 -6.64 5.22 -11.73
C GLY A 266 -7.36 3.95 -11.34
N GLY A 267 -6.71 3.14 -10.51
CA GLY A 267 -7.18 1.81 -10.11
C GLY A 267 -8.37 1.78 -9.13
N HIS A 268 -8.93 2.93 -8.77
CA HIS A 268 -10.07 3.04 -7.85
C HIS A 268 -11.41 2.97 -8.58
#